data_AF-A0AAV6JGS1-F1
#
_entry.id   AF-A0AAV6JGS1-F1
#
_cell.length_a   1.000
_cell.length_b   1.000
_cell.length_c   1.000
_cell.angle_alpha   90.00
_cell.angle_beta   90.00
_cell.angle_gamma   90.00
#
_symmetry.space_group_name_H-M   'P 1'
#
loop_
_entity.id
_entity.type
_entity.pdbx_description
1 polymer ?
#
loop_
_entity_poly.entity_id
_entity_poly.type
_entity_poly.pdbx_seq_one_letter_code
_entity_poly.pdbx_strand_id
1 'polypeptide(L)' 'MNAYTRILAKKYPTFRINCVCPGYVKTDINDNSGIFSIEEGAEHPVRLALLPDDGPTGVFFVLKEVASFVE' A
#
# COMPACT_ATOMS: atom_id res chain seq x y z
N MET A 1 6.20 -10.41 -0.20
CA MET A 1 6.32 -10.00 1.22
C MET A 1 4.97 -9.63 1.86
N ASN A 2 3.83 -9.91 1.21
CA ASN A 2 2.51 -9.37 1.62
C ASN A 2 1.84 -10.16 2.75
N ALA A 3 2.29 -11.39 3.03
CA ALA A 3 1.69 -12.27 4.05
C ALA A 3 1.80 -11.69 5.48
N TYR A 4 2.87 -10.96 5.79
CA TYR A 4 3.09 -10.44 7.15
C TYR A 4 2.05 -9.38 7.54
N THR A 5 1.63 -8.54 6.59
CA THR A 5 0.52 -7.58 6.77
C THR A 5 -0.74 -8.27 7.25
N ARG A 6 -1.10 -9.43 6.67
CA ARG A 6 -2.29 -10.19 7.06
C ARG A 6 -2.18 -10.76 8.48
N ILE A 7 -0.99 -11.25 8.84
CA ILE A 7 -0.71 -11.75 10.20
C ILE A 7 -0.87 -10.62 11.22
N LEU A 8 -0.30 -9.45 10.94
CA LEU A 8 -0.37 -8.29 11.82
C LEU A 8 -1.79 -7.73 11.93
N ALA A 9 -2.51 -7.58 10.82
CA ALA A 9 -3.90 -7.13 10.83
C ALA A 9 -4.80 -8.04 11.68
N LYS A 10 -4.59 -9.37 11.60
CA LYS A 10 -5.29 -10.34 12.47
C LYS A 10 -4.87 -10.22 13.94
N LYS A 11 -3.60 -9.94 14.21
CA LYS A 11 -3.06 -9.81 15.58
C LYS A 11 -3.53 -8.53 16.27
N TYR A 12 -3.71 -7.44 15.52
CA TYR A 12 -4.07 -6.13 16.03
C TYR A 12 -5.35 -5.60 15.35
N PRO A 13 -6.54 -6.09 15.75
CA PRO A 13 -7.79 -5.84 15.03
C PRO A 13 -8.27 -4.37 15.06
N THR A 14 -7.73 -3.54 15.97
CA THR A 14 -8.04 -2.11 16.03
C THR A 14 -7.21 -1.29 15.03
N PHE A 15 -6.06 -1.81 14.59
CA PHE A 15 -5.16 -1.11 13.68
C PHE A 15 -5.60 -1.30 12.21
N ARG A 16 -5.39 -0.27 11.39
CA ARG A 16 -5.52 -0.35 9.93
C ARG A 16 -4.17 -0.71 9.32
N ILE A 17 -3.91 -2.01 9.15
CA ILE A 17 -2.61 -2.53 8.67
C ILE A 17 -2.77 -3.07 7.26
N ASN A 18 -2.26 -2.37 6.26
CA ASN A 18 -2.40 -2.72 4.84
C ASN A 18 -1.03 -2.72 4.14
N CYS A 19 -0.96 -3.33 2.96
CA CYS A 19 0.21 -3.21 2.08
C CYS A 19 -0.20 -2.58 0.75
N VAL A 20 0.73 -1.88 0.11
CA VAL A 20 0.45 -1.11 -1.10
C VAL A 20 1.60 -1.20 -2.10
N CYS A 21 1.26 -1.34 -3.38
CA CYS A 21 2.14 -1.07 -4.49
C CYS A 21 1.91 0.38 -4.94
N PRO A 22 2.89 1.28 -4.81
CA PRO A 22 2.76 2.68 -5.23
C PRO A 22 2.86 2.85 -6.75
N GLY A 23 2.96 1.76 -7.52
CA GLY A 23 3.23 1.79 -8.95
C GLY A 23 4.71 1.91 -9.28
N TYR A 24 5.00 2.18 -10.56
CA TYR A 24 6.36 2.34 -11.05
C TYR A 24 6.79 3.81 -10.99
N VAL A 25 7.41 4.19 -9.86
CA VAL A 25 7.74 5.57 -9.47
C VAL A 25 9.19 5.90 -9.81
N LYS A 26 9.46 7.08 -10.37
CA LYS A 26 10.82 7.56 -10.66
C LYS A 26 11.60 7.83 -9.38
N THR A 27 12.50 6.92 -9.02
CA THR A 27 13.34 7.03 -7.82
C THR A 27 14.73 6.48 -8.09
N ASP A 28 15.65 6.60 -7.13
CA ASP A 28 16.99 6.03 -7.30
C ASP A 28 17.00 4.49 -7.40
N ILE A 29 15.95 3.79 -6.91
CA ILE A 29 15.86 2.33 -6.98
C ILE A 29 15.77 1.79 -8.42
N ASN A 30 15.33 2.63 -9.35
CA ASN A 30 15.10 2.31 -10.75
C ASN A 30 15.72 3.36 -11.68
N ASP A 31 16.86 3.94 -11.26
CA ASP A 31 17.63 4.92 -12.04
C ASP A 31 16.78 6.11 -12.55
N ASN A 32 15.83 6.56 -11.73
CA ASN A 32 14.88 7.63 -12.04
C ASN A 32 13.98 7.34 -13.27
N SER A 33 13.84 6.06 -13.66
CA SER A 33 12.86 5.61 -14.65
C SER A 33 11.52 5.28 -13.97
N GLY A 34 10.40 5.49 -14.67
CA GLY A 34 9.08 5.36 -14.02
C GLY A 34 7.97 6.02 -14.82
N ILE A 35 6.74 5.59 -14.55
CA ILE A 35 5.54 6.25 -15.08
C ILE A 35 5.18 7.42 -14.17
N PHE A 36 5.25 7.22 -12.85
CA PHE A 36 4.79 8.18 -11.84
C PHE A 36 5.91 9.06 -11.29
N SER A 37 5.56 10.29 -10.90
CA SER A 37 6.41 11.15 -10.06
C SER A 37 6.46 10.64 -8.62
N ILE A 38 7.40 11.19 -7.84
CA ILE A 38 7.53 10.88 -6.41
C ILE A 38 6.23 11.23 -5.66
N GLU A 39 5.64 12.38 -5.96
CA GLU A 39 4.40 12.87 -5.34
C GLU A 39 3.21 11.97 -5.67
N GLU A 40 3.08 11.55 -6.93
CA GLU A 40 2.03 10.63 -7.37
C GLU A 40 2.17 9.26 -6.68
N GLY A 41 3.39 8.73 -6.62
CA GLY A 41 3.67 7.47 -5.93
C GLY A 41 3.41 7.53 -4.42
N ALA A 42 3.73 8.66 -3.78
CA ALA A 42 3.55 8.89 -2.35
C ALA A 42 2.08 9.06 -1.93
N GLU A 43 1.20 9.48 -2.85
CA GLU A 43 -0.24 9.61 -2.58
C GLU A 43 -0.83 8.29 -2.02
N HIS A 44 -0.40 7.15 -2.55
CA HIS A 44 -0.96 5.83 -2.21
C HIS A 44 -0.70 5.40 -0.76
N PRO A 45 0.56 5.35 -0.26
CA PRO A 45 0.82 5.07 1.15
C PRO A 45 0.27 6.15 2.09
N VAL A 46 0.31 7.43 1.70
CA VAL A 46 -0.26 8.53 2.52
C VAL A 46 -1.77 8.35 2.72
N ARG A 47 -2.50 7.97 1.65
CA ARG A 47 -3.93 7.66 1.75
C ARG A 47 -4.21 6.55 2.77
N LEU A 48 -3.36 5.51 2.82
CA LEU A 48 -3.52 4.42 3.78
C LEU A 48 -3.22 4.85 5.22
N ALA A 49 -2.24 5.75 5.41
CA ALA A 49 -1.92 6.32 6.72
C ALA A 49 -3.04 7.21 7.27
N LEU A 50 -3.90 7.76 6.41
CA LEU A 50 -5.02 8.63 6.75
C LEU A 50 -6.39 7.93 6.70
N LEU A 51 -6.42 6.59 6.67
CA LEU A 51 -7.70 5.86 6.68
C LEU A 51 -8.49 6.13 7.97
N PRO A 52 -9.82 6.24 7.89
CA PRO A 52 -10.67 6.28 9.07
C PRO A 52 -10.64 4.95 9.82
N ASP A 53 -11.12 4.96 11.07
CA ASP A 53 -11.16 3.79 11.94
C ASP A 53 -12.05 2.64 11.42
N ASP A 54 -13.02 2.94 10.55
CA ASP A 54 -13.86 1.96 9.86
C ASP A 54 -13.26 1.50 8.52
N GLY A 55 -12.07 1.99 8.17
CA GLY A 55 -11.36 1.65 6.94
C GLY A 55 -10.87 0.19 6.88
N PRO A 56 -10.45 -0.27 5.69
CA PRO A 56 -10.00 -1.64 5.49
C PRO A 56 -8.71 -1.95 6.27
N THR A 57 -8.53 -3.21 6.64
CA THR A 57 -7.32 -3.73 7.29
C THR A 57 -7.00 -5.13 6.75
N GLY A 58 -5.72 -5.46 6.63
CA GLY A 58 -5.24 -6.75 6.14
C GLY A 58 -5.35 -6.96 4.63
N VAL A 59 -5.51 -5.89 3.84
CA VAL A 59 -5.66 -5.97 2.38
C VAL A 59 -4.42 -5.45 1.64
N PHE A 60 -4.34 -5.82 0.36
CA PHE A 60 -3.34 -5.34 -0.58
C PHE A 60 -3.95 -4.33 -1.54
N PHE A 61 -3.26 -3.20 -1.74
CA PHE A 61 -3.65 -2.16 -2.68
C PHE A 61 -2.66 -2.10 -3.84
N VAL A 62 -3.18 -1.98 -5.07
CA VAL A 62 -2.41 -1.52 -6.23
C VAL A 62 -2.91 -0.12 -6.55
N LEU A 63 -2.04 0.87 -6.38
CA LEU A 63 -2.42 2.28 -6.41
C LEU A 63 -3.54 2.58 -5.38
N LYS A 64 -4.77 2.79 -5.84
CA LYS A 64 -5.95 3.09 -4.99
C LYS A 64 -6.90 1.90 -4.82
N GLU A 65 -6.75 0.86 -5.63
CA GLU A 65 -7.70 -0.26 -5.71
C GLU A 65 -7.26 -1.44 -4.85
N VAL A 66 -8.23 -2.13 -4.24
CA VAL A 66 -7.97 -3.40 -3.54
C VAL A 66 -7.70 -4.48 -4.59
N ALA A 67 -6.59 -5.20 -4.42
CA ALA A 67 -6.14 -6.23 -5.33
C ALA A 67 -6.03 -7.61 -4.64
N SER A 68 -5.97 -8.65 -5.47
CA SER A 68 -5.72 -10.02 -5.02
C SER A 68 -4.29 -10.16 -4.48
N PHE A 69 -4.11 -10.98 -3.44
CA PHE A 69 -2.77 -11.36 -2.96
C PHE A 69 -2.10 -12.45 -3.81
N VAL A 70 -2.83 -13.04 -4.77
CA VAL A 70 -2.44 -14.26 -5.49
C VAL A 70 -2.22 -14.06 -6.99
N GLU A 71 -2.23 -12.81 -7.46
CA GLU A 71 -1.79 -12.47 -8.82
C GLU A 71 -0.28 -12.26 -8.89
#